data_AF-A0A3P6RA51-F1
#
_entry.id   AF-A0A3P6RA51-F1
#
_cell.length_a   1.000
_cell.length_b   1.000
_cell.length_c   1.000
_cell.angle_alpha   90.00
_cell.angle_beta   90.00
_cell.angle_gamma   90.00
#
_symmetry.space_group_name_H-M   'P 1'
#
loop_
_entity.id
_entity.type
_entity.pdbx_description
1 polymer ?
#
loop_
_entity_poly.entity_id
_entity_poly.type
_entity_poly.pdbx_seq_one_letter_code
_entity_poly.pdbx_strand_id
1 'polypeptide(L)'
;MCALLKAKSFEGFRFNALHIAARHGKVDVVQRILHLVNDATFLADLYGTTEDDARFRAENIVASYLNTPDKGNCDTPLHIAAKFGHVDVVRALVDQPLMDKHFLNKEGQTALEVACARYTGSDKRERKAEMELLLGGFFVSLYRSADNSTTPKIVQSERFPEPTLCNDTQICSPILPDYKLAAYAGPFGNKTKAEVFFNAWVNSEKHLKLIDTDKGYERIGRELSTKHKVKWAESWCFLNRLIDLRAPEGLALLNDYLGGVRRRESTSPIHADQLRKKLDFDDEDDSPDLSTCLTPAEDERSDDEGEEFEDASETMDENVLNDSLASLTDRLGALSLRSPSTPATNIEERLPPQDLEEFFTPPATPPPVFLLEYPTKVDNDVMTALSDVPQEQMNQFSHVRLFMEKLNRLTNKVRSEWPALDSPRRAKISRRFLD
;
A
#
# COMPACT_ATOMS: atom_id res chain seq x y z
N MET A 1 -29.28 13.94 30.91
CA MET A 1 -27.84 13.63 30.69
C MET A 1 -26.96 14.22 31.80
N CYS A 2 -27.09 15.51 32.14
CA CYS A 2 -26.36 16.11 33.28
C CYS A 2 -26.64 15.46 34.66
N ALA A 3 -27.86 14.95 34.88
CA ALA A 3 -28.20 14.21 36.10
C ALA A 3 -27.52 12.82 36.20
N LEU A 4 -27.17 12.19 35.08
CA LEU A 4 -26.47 10.89 35.07
C LEU A 4 -24.98 11.04 35.39
N LEU A 5 -24.37 12.16 35.00
CA LEU A 5 -22.95 12.44 35.28
C LEU A 5 -22.71 12.95 36.71
N LYS A 6 -23.69 13.67 37.30
CA LYS A 6 -23.63 14.17 38.69
C LYS A 6 -23.98 13.13 39.77
N ALA A 7 -24.54 11.98 39.40
CA ALA A 7 -24.94 10.94 40.35
C ALA A 7 -23.73 10.12 40.84
N LYS A 8 -22.89 10.70 41.70
CA LYS A 8 -22.07 9.91 42.61
C LYS A 8 -22.98 9.38 43.73
N SER A 9 -23.02 8.06 43.85
CA SER A 9 -23.58 7.25 44.95
C SER A 9 -25.07 7.42 45.29
N PHE A 10 -25.89 6.50 44.78
CA PHE A 10 -27.02 5.96 45.54
C PHE A 10 -26.81 4.45 45.71
N GLU A 11 -27.13 3.95 46.91
CA GLU A 11 -26.94 2.57 47.35
C GLU A 11 -27.60 1.57 46.39
N GLY A 12 -26.77 0.96 45.55
CA GLY A 12 -27.14 -0.04 44.54
C GLY A 12 -25.89 -0.65 43.90
N PHE A 13 -26.08 -1.53 42.91
CA PHE A 13 -24.96 -1.98 42.06
C PHE A 13 -24.29 -0.75 41.45
N ARG A 14 -22.97 -0.59 41.61
CA ARG A 14 -22.19 0.55 41.08
C ARG A 14 -22.10 0.48 39.55
N PHE A 15 -23.22 0.66 38.85
CA PHE A 15 -23.30 0.69 37.40
C PHE A 15 -23.01 2.08 36.90
N ASN A 16 -21.89 2.21 36.18
CA ASN A 16 -21.67 3.37 35.32
C ASN A 16 -22.61 3.34 34.10
N ALA A 17 -22.90 4.51 33.52
CA ALA A 17 -23.66 4.65 32.27
C ALA A 17 -23.06 3.79 31.13
N LEU A 18 -21.73 3.66 31.07
CA LEU A 18 -21.07 2.78 30.09
C LEU A 18 -21.40 1.29 30.27
N HIS A 19 -21.57 0.80 31.49
CA HIS A 19 -21.98 -0.59 31.71
C HIS A 19 -23.36 -0.88 31.12
N ILE A 20 -24.29 0.08 31.28
CA ILE A 20 -25.66 -0.04 30.77
C ILE A 20 -25.65 0.02 29.25
N ALA A 21 -24.94 1.00 28.67
CA ALA A 21 -24.81 1.12 27.22
C ALA A 21 -24.12 -0.10 26.60
N ALA A 22 -23.07 -0.62 27.24
CA ALA A 22 -22.37 -1.84 26.85
C ALA A 22 -23.26 -3.08 26.92
N ARG A 23 -24.08 -3.23 27.96
CA ARG A 23 -25.02 -4.36 28.09
C ARG A 23 -26.02 -4.42 26.93
N HIS A 24 -26.50 -3.27 26.48
CA HIS A 24 -27.49 -3.16 25.41
C HIS A 24 -26.87 -2.98 24.01
N GLY A 25 -25.54 -2.98 23.89
CA GLY A 25 -24.85 -2.86 22.59
C GLY A 25 -25.07 -1.50 21.91
N LYS A 26 -25.30 -0.42 22.67
CA LYS A 26 -25.59 0.91 22.12
C LYS A 26 -24.31 1.70 21.89
N VAL A 27 -23.66 1.46 20.74
CA VAL A 27 -22.38 2.07 20.35
C VAL A 27 -22.45 3.60 20.32
N ASP A 28 -23.49 4.17 19.72
CA ASP A 28 -23.66 5.63 19.62
C ASP A 28 -23.69 6.29 20.99
N VAL A 29 -24.35 5.64 21.96
CA VAL A 29 -24.43 6.11 23.35
C VAL A 29 -23.06 6.01 24.02
N VAL A 30 -22.33 4.91 23.80
CA VAL A 30 -20.96 4.74 24.30
C VAL A 30 -20.06 5.85 23.76
N GLN A 31 -20.02 6.05 22.44
CA GLN A 31 -19.21 7.09 21.81
C GLN A 31 -19.60 8.48 22.30
N ARG A 32 -20.90 8.78 22.45
CA ARG A 32 -21.34 10.07 22.98
C ARG A 32 -20.93 10.28 24.44
N ILE A 33 -21.01 9.25 25.28
CA ILE A 33 -20.53 9.32 26.66
C ILE A 33 -19.03 9.60 26.68
N LEU A 34 -18.24 8.84 25.91
CA LEU A 34 -16.78 9.01 25.81
C LEU A 34 -16.37 10.40 25.34
N HIS A 35 -17.07 10.92 24.32
CA HIS A 35 -16.85 12.28 23.84
C HIS A 35 -17.11 13.33 24.94
N LEU A 36 -18.22 13.21 25.67
CA LEU A 36 -18.56 14.16 26.74
C LEU A 36 -17.60 14.08 27.93
N VAL A 37 -17.12 12.89 28.30
CA VAL A 37 -16.16 12.77 29.40
C VAL A 37 -14.74 13.17 29.01
N ASN A 38 -14.44 13.29 27.72
CA ASN A 38 -13.15 13.76 27.20
C ASN A 38 -13.16 15.27 26.87
N ASP A 39 -14.34 15.90 26.79
CA ASP A 39 -14.48 17.32 26.50
C ASP A 39 -14.24 18.18 27.75
N ALA A 40 -13.06 18.81 27.80
CA ALA A 40 -12.66 19.66 28.92
C ALA A 40 -13.57 20.88 29.12
N THR A 41 -14.16 21.42 28.05
CA THR A 41 -15.03 22.61 28.13
C THR A 41 -16.35 22.24 28.81
N PHE A 42 -16.97 21.15 28.37
CA PHE A 42 -18.17 20.60 28.99
C PHE A 42 -17.94 20.20 30.46
N LEU A 43 -16.77 19.63 30.78
CA LEU A 43 -16.44 19.29 32.17
C LEU A 43 -16.25 20.55 33.04
N ALA A 44 -15.60 21.60 32.52
CA ALA A 44 -15.44 22.88 33.20
C ALA A 44 -16.80 23.49 33.55
N ASP A 45 -17.74 23.50 32.59
CA ASP A 45 -19.11 23.98 32.80
C ASP A 45 -19.90 23.12 33.79
N LEU A 46 -19.74 21.79 33.72
CA LEU A 46 -20.48 20.85 34.58
C LEU A 46 -20.10 20.97 36.06
N TYR A 47 -18.81 21.15 36.33
CA TYR A 47 -18.22 21.24 37.67
C TYR A 47 -18.01 22.68 38.15
N GLY A 48 -18.13 23.68 37.27
CA GLY A 48 -17.89 25.09 37.59
C GLY A 48 -16.42 25.40 37.90
N THR A 49 -15.49 24.74 37.19
CA THR A 49 -14.02 24.89 37.40
C THR A 49 -13.35 25.46 36.16
N THR A 50 -12.06 25.81 36.24
CA THR A 50 -11.29 26.23 35.06
C THR A 50 -11.06 25.06 34.09
N GLU A 51 -10.83 25.36 32.81
CA GLU A 51 -10.59 24.34 31.78
C GLU A 51 -9.33 23.51 32.03
N ASP A 52 -8.27 24.12 32.56
CA ASP A 52 -7.01 23.40 32.86
C ASP A 52 -7.20 22.38 33.99
N ASP A 53 -7.96 22.76 35.02
CA ASP A 53 -8.40 21.88 36.09
C ASP A 53 -9.29 20.73 35.57
N ALA A 54 -10.18 21.05 34.63
CA ALA A 54 -11.06 20.07 34.01
C ALA A 54 -10.28 19.08 33.14
N ARG A 55 -9.27 19.55 32.38
CA ARG A 55 -8.38 18.71 31.57
C ARG A 55 -7.58 17.74 32.43
N PHE A 56 -7.01 18.21 33.54
CA PHE A 56 -6.30 17.35 34.49
C PHE A 56 -7.21 16.29 35.11
N ARG A 57 -8.48 16.61 35.36
CA ARG A 57 -9.46 15.65 35.89
C ARG A 57 -10.05 14.73 34.82
N ALA A 58 -10.09 15.16 33.56
CA ALA A 58 -10.70 14.42 32.45
C ALA A 58 -10.09 13.02 32.31
N GLU A 59 -8.77 12.90 32.35
CA GLU A 59 -8.09 11.60 32.29
C GLU A 59 -8.55 10.64 33.39
N ASN A 60 -8.64 11.13 34.64
CA ASN A 60 -9.11 10.34 35.78
C ASN A 60 -10.60 9.98 35.67
N ILE A 61 -11.42 10.88 35.15
CA ILE A 61 -12.86 10.65 34.91
C ILE A 61 -13.03 9.59 33.83
N VAL A 62 -12.33 9.72 32.70
CA VAL A 62 -12.34 8.77 31.59
C VAL A 62 -11.87 7.40 32.07
N ALA A 63 -10.72 7.32 32.75
CA ALA A 63 -10.20 6.07 33.31
C ALA A 63 -11.19 5.42 34.28
N SER A 64 -11.85 6.21 35.14
CA SER A 64 -12.90 5.69 36.02
C SER A 64 -14.11 5.19 35.21
N TYR A 65 -14.51 5.89 34.16
CA TYR A 65 -15.65 5.47 33.35
C TYR A 65 -15.38 4.13 32.64
N LEU A 66 -14.16 3.95 32.13
CA LEU A 66 -13.71 2.78 31.37
C LEU A 66 -13.42 1.57 32.25
N ASN A 67 -12.76 1.75 33.40
CA ASN A 67 -12.16 0.65 34.16
C ASN A 67 -12.78 0.41 35.55
N THR A 68 -13.77 1.21 35.98
CA THR A 68 -14.44 0.94 37.27
C THR A 68 -15.29 -0.33 37.14
N PRO A 69 -15.03 -1.37 37.95
CA PRO A 69 -15.81 -2.60 37.92
C PRO A 69 -17.19 -2.42 38.56
N ASP A 70 -18.16 -3.22 38.13
CA ASP A 70 -19.45 -3.32 38.82
C ASP A 70 -19.30 -3.93 40.23
N LYS A 71 -20.29 -3.71 41.10
CA LYS A 71 -20.24 -4.23 42.49
C LYS A 71 -20.59 -5.73 42.57
N GLY A 72 -21.22 -6.29 41.54
CA GLY A 72 -21.73 -7.66 41.55
C GLY A 72 -20.67 -8.70 41.20
N ASN A 73 -20.23 -8.68 39.95
CA ASN A 73 -19.27 -9.64 39.40
C ASN A 73 -17.86 -9.06 39.24
N CYS A 74 -17.67 -7.80 39.61
CA CYS A 74 -16.50 -7.02 39.23
C CYS A 74 -16.29 -6.96 37.70
N ASP A 75 -17.38 -7.02 36.93
CA ASP A 75 -17.34 -6.90 35.47
C ASP A 75 -17.16 -5.42 35.10
N THR A 76 -16.11 -5.08 34.34
CA THR A 76 -15.95 -3.74 33.75
C THR A 76 -16.91 -3.55 32.56
N PRO A 77 -17.12 -2.33 32.04
CA PRO A 77 -17.89 -2.12 30.81
C PRO A 77 -17.39 -2.99 29.64
N LEU A 78 -16.08 -3.22 29.56
CA LEU A 78 -15.46 -4.10 28.57
C LEU A 78 -15.88 -5.57 28.76
N HIS A 79 -15.87 -6.08 30.00
CA HIS A 79 -16.36 -7.44 30.30
C HIS A 79 -17.82 -7.60 29.88
N ILE A 80 -18.67 -6.62 30.20
CA ILE A 80 -20.09 -6.67 29.84
C ILE A 80 -20.25 -6.68 28.30
N ALA A 81 -19.60 -5.76 27.59
CA ALA A 81 -19.68 -5.72 26.13
C ALA A 81 -19.21 -7.04 25.49
N ALA A 82 -18.08 -7.58 25.95
CA ALA A 82 -17.55 -8.84 25.46
C ALA A 82 -18.47 -10.04 25.79
N LYS A 83 -19.00 -10.12 27.01
CA LYS A 83 -19.89 -11.19 27.49
C LYS A 83 -21.18 -11.31 26.71
N PHE A 84 -21.74 -10.17 26.29
CA PHE A 84 -22.93 -10.12 25.43
C PHE A 84 -22.61 -10.15 23.93
N GLY A 85 -21.33 -10.17 23.53
CA GLY A 85 -20.93 -10.27 22.12
C GLY A 85 -21.18 -9.00 21.31
N HIS A 86 -21.08 -7.82 21.94
CA HIS A 86 -21.25 -6.52 21.26
C HIS A 86 -19.91 -6.02 20.73
N VAL A 87 -19.52 -6.52 19.57
CA VAL A 87 -18.20 -6.27 18.97
C VAL A 87 -17.94 -4.78 18.73
N ASP A 88 -18.91 -4.05 18.20
CA ASP A 88 -18.75 -2.62 17.89
C ASP A 88 -18.51 -1.78 19.14
N VAL A 89 -19.15 -2.14 20.26
CA VAL A 89 -18.91 -1.49 21.55
C VAL A 89 -17.49 -1.80 22.04
N VAL A 90 -17.05 -3.06 21.90
CA VAL A 90 -15.68 -3.44 22.29
C VAL A 90 -14.66 -2.69 21.45
N ARG A 91 -14.88 -2.54 20.14
CA ARG A 91 -14.01 -1.73 19.27
C ARG A 91 -13.89 -0.29 19.78
N ALA A 92 -15.03 0.38 20.00
CA ALA A 92 -15.04 1.76 20.51
C ALA A 92 -14.35 1.92 21.89
N LEU A 93 -14.45 0.90 22.75
CA LEU A 93 -13.83 0.89 24.08
C LEU A 93 -12.32 0.62 24.01
N VAL A 94 -11.88 -0.32 23.17
CA VAL A 94 -10.45 -0.69 23.01
C VAL A 94 -9.66 0.42 22.32
N ASP A 95 -10.31 1.20 21.46
CA ASP A 95 -9.68 2.37 20.82
C ASP A 95 -9.33 3.50 21.81
N GLN A 96 -9.78 3.41 23.07
CA GLN A 96 -9.46 4.40 24.10
C GLN A 96 -8.08 4.13 24.73
N PRO A 97 -7.20 5.14 24.85
CA PRO A 97 -5.82 4.95 25.33
C PRO A 97 -5.74 4.52 26.81
N LEU A 98 -6.74 4.88 27.61
CA LEU A 98 -6.80 4.58 29.04
C LEU A 98 -7.52 3.25 29.36
N MET A 99 -7.92 2.47 28.35
CA MET A 99 -8.62 1.20 28.53
C MET A 99 -7.67 0.11 29.03
N ASP A 100 -8.03 -0.55 30.13
CA ASP A 100 -7.32 -1.75 30.60
C ASP A 100 -8.06 -3.02 30.16
N LYS A 101 -7.48 -3.70 29.16
CA LYS A 101 -8.02 -4.97 28.62
C LYS A 101 -7.75 -6.19 29.51
N HIS A 102 -6.83 -6.08 30.48
CA HIS A 102 -6.37 -7.19 31.32
C HIS A 102 -7.02 -7.21 32.70
N PHE A 103 -7.96 -6.30 32.96
CA PHE A 103 -8.71 -6.29 34.21
C PHE A 103 -9.36 -7.65 34.44
N LEU A 104 -9.30 -8.14 35.69
CA LEU A 104 -9.87 -9.44 36.07
C LEU A 104 -11.18 -9.23 36.83
N ASN A 105 -12.22 -9.96 36.44
CA ASN A 105 -13.47 -9.98 37.19
C ASN A 105 -13.36 -10.82 38.48
N LYS A 106 -14.47 -10.98 39.20
CA LYS A 106 -14.55 -11.76 40.45
C LYS A 106 -14.18 -13.23 40.28
N GLU A 107 -14.37 -13.78 39.08
CA GLU A 107 -14.02 -15.16 38.74
C GLU A 107 -12.56 -15.28 38.26
N GLY A 108 -11.79 -14.18 38.28
CA GLY A 108 -10.40 -14.14 37.83
C GLY A 108 -10.26 -14.17 36.31
N GLN A 109 -11.32 -13.82 35.58
CA GLN A 109 -11.36 -13.91 34.12
C GLN A 109 -11.19 -12.54 33.48
N THR A 110 -10.55 -12.51 32.31
CA THR A 110 -10.46 -11.32 31.45
C THR A 110 -11.71 -11.15 30.58
N ALA A 111 -11.91 -9.95 30.02
CA ALA A 111 -13.00 -9.68 29.08
C ALA A 111 -12.99 -10.63 27.86
N LEU A 112 -11.80 -11.06 27.43
CA LEU A 112 -11.63 -12.03 26.35
C LEU A 112 -12.14 -13.42 26.73
N GLU A 113 -11.88 -13.87 27.96
CA GLU A 113 -12.28 -15.21 28.43
C GLU A 113 -13.80 -15.35 28.58
N VAL A 114 -14.47 -14.26 28.99
CA VAL A 114 -15.93 -14.22 29.08
C VAL A 114 -16.62 -13.91 27.73
N ALA A 115 -15.86 -13.76 26.64
CA ALA A 115 -16.38 -13.34 25.35
C ALA A 115 -17.50 -14.26 24.84
N CYS A 116 -18.61 -13.65 24.43
CA CYS A 116 -19.80 -14.32 23.92
C CYS A 116 -20.43 -15.37 24.87
N ALA A 117 -20.11 -15.36 26.17
CA ALA A 117 -20.66 -16.32 27.14
C ALA A 117 -22.19 -16.25 27.22
N ARG A 118 -22.79 -15.06 27.07
CA ARG A 118 -24.25 -14.85 27.08
C ARG A 118 -24.85 -14.52 25.71
N TYR A 119 -24.03 -14.55 24.66
CA TYR A 119 -24.51 -14.34 23.31
C TYR A 119 -25.16 -15.62 22.75
N THR A 120 -26.38 -15.49 22.23
CA THR A 120 -27.22 -16.59 21.72
C THR A 120 -27.50 -16.53 20.21
N GLY A 121 -26.93 -15.55 19.49
CA GLY A 121 -27.11 -15.45 18.03
C GLY A 121 -26.34 -16.52 17.26
N SER A 122 -26.78 -16.77 16.02
CA SER A 122 -26.20 -17.77 15.11
C SER A 122 -24.75 -17.46 14.71
N ASP A 123 -24.38 -16.18 14.67
CA ASP A 123 -23.08 -15.60 14.36
C ASP A 123 -22.08 -15.60 15.55
N LYS A 124 -22.38 -16.35 16.62
CA LYS A 124 -21.54 -16.43 17.83
C LYS A 124 -20.08 -16.77 17.54
N ARG A 125 -19.82 -17.66 16.58
CA ARG A 125 -18.46 -18.08 16.21
C ARG A 125 -17.68 -16.94 15.57
N GLU A 126 -18.31 -16.19 14.68
CA GLU A 126 -17.71 -15.06 13.96
C GLU A 126 -17.43 -13.91 14.91
N ARG A 127 -18.42 -13.53 15.74
CA ARG A 127 -18.23 -12.48 16.76
C ARG A 127 -17.16 -12.83 17.77
N LYS A 128 -17.09 -14.09 18.20
CA LYS A 128 -16.04 -14.53 19.12
C LYS A 128 -14.66 -14.43 18.47
N ALA A 129 -14.52 -14.84 17.21
CA ALA A 129 -13.26 -14.70 16.47
C ALA A 129 -12.86 -13.23 16.31
N GLU A 130 -13.81 -12.34 16.01
CA GLU A 130 -13.54 -10.90 15.93
C GLU A 130 -13.14 -10.31 17.28
N MET A 131 -13.83 -10.71 18.36
CA MET A 131 -13.50 -10.32 19.73
C MET A 131 -12.10 -10.77 20.16
N GLU A 132 -11.72 -12.00 19.78
CA GLU A 132 -10.36 -12.53 19.99
C GLU A 132 -9.29 -11.68 19.30
N LEU A 133 -9.59 -11.13 18.11
CA LEU A 133 -8.69 -10.23 17.40
C LEU A 133 -8.58 -8.85 18.08
N LEU A 134 -9.69 -8.31 18.58
CA LEU A 134 -9.73 -6.99 19.23
C LEU A 134 -9.08 -7.00 20.63
N LEU A 135 -9.39 -8.01 21.45
CA LEU A 135 -8.94 -8.07 22.85
C LEU A 135 -7.64 -8.84 23.02
N GLY A 136 -7.47 -9.93 22.25
CA GLY A 136 -6.43 -10.93 22.44
C GLY A 136 -5.28 -10.86 21.45
N GLY A 137 -5.10 -9.74 20.74
CA GLY A 137 -4.14 -9.64 19.65
C GLY A 137 -2.68 -9.73 20.11
N PHE A 138 -2.14 -10.95 20.15
CA PHE A 138 -0.70 -11.13 20.15
C PHE A 138 -0.17 -10.86 18.74
N PHE A 139 1.00 -10.28 18.63
CA PHE A 139 1.68 -10.03 17.37
C PHE A 139 3.06 -10.69 17.42
N VAL A 140 3.49 -11.18 16.27
CA VAL A 140 4.87 -11.64 16.08
C VAL A 140 5.47 -10.72 15.03
N SER A 141 6.39 -9.86 15.47
CA SER A 141 7.00 -8.81 14.66
C SER A 141 8.47 -9.11 14.38
N LEU A 142 8.92 -8.74 13.18
CA LEU A 142 10.29 -8.78 12.73
C LEU A 142 10.85 -7.36 12.68
N TYR A 143 11.97 -7.16 13.35
CA TYR A 143 12.74 -5.93 13.30
C TYR A 143 14.07 -6.13 12.59
N ARG A 144 14.44 -5.18 11.74
CA ARG A 144 15.71 -5.15 11.01
C ARG A 144 16.47 -3.86 11.32
N SER A 145 17.80 -3.97 11.35
CA SER A 145 18.67 -2.80 11.28
C SER A 145 18.56 -2.16 9.90
N ALA A 146 18.67 -0.83 9.81
CA ALA A 146 18.63 -0.11 8.54
C ALA A 146 19.68 -0.61 7.54
N ASP A 147 20.86 -1.01 8.04
CA ASP A 147 22.00 -1.40 7.20
C ASP A 147 22.14 -2.92 7.04
N ASN A 148 21.15 -3.71 7.49
CA ASN A 148 21.22 -5.19 7.54
C ASN A 148 22.51 -5.74 8.20
N SER A 149 23.21 -4.92 8.99
CA SER A 149 24.50 -5.22 9.62
C SER A 149 24.38 -6.17 10.82
N THR A 150 23.20 -6.23 11.41
CA THR A 150 22.87 -7.12 12.53
C THR A 150 21.79 -8.11 12.11
N THR A 151 21.80 -9.29 12.73
CA THR A 151 20.77 -10.29 12.50
C THR A 151 19.39 -9.74 12.89
N PRO A 152 18.35 -9.93 12.06
CA PRO A 152 17.00 -9.49 12.39
C PRO A 152 16.49 -10.08 13.71
N LYS A 153 15.70 -9.32 14.45
CA LYS A 153 15.12 -9.73 15.73
C LYS A 153 13.64 -10.01 15.54
N ILE A 154 13.20 -11.22 15.90
CA ILE A 154 11.77 -11.56 15.96
C ILE A 154 11.33 -11.40 17.41
N VAL A 155 10.24 -10.67 17.64
CA VAL A 155 9.70 -10.36 18.96
C VAL A 155 8.21 -10.67 18.99
N GLN A 156 7.75 -11.31 20.06
CA GLN A 156 6.34 -11.49 20.36
C GLN A 156 5.86 -10.37 21.30
N SER A 157 4.76 -9.70 20.94
CA SER A 157 4.15 -8.63 21.73
C SER A 157 2.65 -8.87 21.92
N GLU A 158 2.08 -8.33 23.00
CA GLU A 158 0.61 -8.35 23.24
C GLU A 158 -0.10 -7.09 22.73
N ARG A 159 0.69 -6.12 22.27
CA ARG A 159 0.25 -4.86 21.66
C ARG A 159 0.69 -4.83 20.21
N PHE A 160 0.07 -3.92 19.45
CA PHE A 160 0.52 -3.63 18.10
C PHE A 160 2.03 -3.31 18.11
N PRO A 161 2.82 -3.84 17.16
CA PRO A 161 4.26 -3.64 17.17
C PRO A 161 4.64 -2.17 17.06
N GLU A 162 5.54 -1.73 17.93
CA GLU A 162 6.12 -0.38 17.86
C GLU A 162 6.96 -0.23 16.58
N PRO A 163 7.08 0.97 16.01
CA PRO A 163 7.84 1.19 14.78
C PRO A 163 9.35 0.96 14.97
N THR A 164 9.85 1.13 16.20
CA THR A 164 11.27 1.01 16.56
C THR A 164 11.44 0.19 17.82
N LEU A 165 12.40 -0.72 17.81
CA LEU A 165 12.76 -1.53 18.98
C LEU A 165 14.03 -0.95 19.63
N CYS A 166 13.90 -0.41 20.85
CA CYS A 166 15.04 0.01 21.65
C CYS A 166 15.70 -1.23 22.31
N ASN A 167 17.04 -1.29 22.34
CA ASN A 167 17.73 -2.36 23.06
C ASN A 167 17.73 -2.04 24.57
N ASP A 168 17.39 -3.02 25.41
CA ASP A 168 17.35 -2.95 26.89
C ASP A 168 18.66 -2.54 27.60
N THR A 169 19.73 -2.23 26.87
CA THR A 169 20.89 -1.58 27.45
C THR A 169 20.54 -0.11 27.68
N GLN A 170 20.47 0.33 28.94
CA GLN A 170 20.26 1.71 29.42
C GLN A 170 21.35 2.72 28.96
N ILE A 171 21.83 2.59 27.73
CA ILE A 171 22.77 3.47 27.06
C ILE A 171 22.13 3.77 25.71
N CYS A 172 21.39 4.87 25.65
CA CYS A 172 20.92 5.45 24.40
C CYS A 172 22.16 6.02 23.68
N SER A 173 22.86 5.16 22.94
CA SER A 173 23.97 5.58 22.09
C SER A 173 23.40 5.99 20.73
N PRO A 174 23.70 7.19 20.20
CA PRO A 174 23.31 7.60 18.83
C PRO A 174 24.00 6.78 17.71
N ILE A 175 24.65 5.67 18.08
CA ILE A 175 25.51 4.82 17.25
C ILE A 175 24.92 3.39 17.17
N LEU A 176 23.98 3.03 18.05
CA LEU A 176 23.35 1.71 17.99
C LEU A 176 22.28 1.72 16.88
N PRO A 177 22.25 0.71 16.00
CA PRO A 177 21.29 0.67 14.92
C PRO A 177 19.87 0.57 15.48
N ASP A 178 19.06 1.58 15.18
CA ASP A 178 17.63 1.55 15.45
C ASP A 178 17.02 0.39 14.64
N TYR A 179 16.53 -0.61 15.37
CA TYR A 179 15.80 -1.72 14.79
C TYR A 179 14.43 -1.21 14.33
N LYS A 180 14.24 -1.12 13.02
CA LYS A 180 12.97 -0.70 12.41
C LYS A 180 12.06 -1.90 12.16
N LEU A 181 10.77 -1.70 12.37
CA LEU A 181 9.75 -2.70 12.09
C LEU A 181 9.73 -3.03 10.59
N ALA A 182 10.09 -4.27 10.25
CA ALA A 182 10.20 -4.74 8.87
C ALA A 182 8.96 -5.53 8.45
N ALA A 183 8.40 -6.34 9.35
CA ALA A 183 7.18 -7.10 9.10
C ALA A 183 6.48 -7.47 10.42
N TYR A 184 5.20 -7.81 10.33
CA TYR A 184 4.48 -8.43 11.45
C TYR A 184 3.42 -9.41 10.97
N ALA A 185 3.18 -10.41 11.80
CA ALA A 185 2.05 -11.31 11.72
C ALA A 185 1.13 -11.08 12.92
N GLY A 186 -0.17 -11.03 12.67
CA GLY A 186 -1.18 -10.89 13.72
C GLY A 186 -2.38 -10.05 13.29
N PRO A 187 -3.39 -9.91 14.16
CA PRO A 187 -3.40 -10.39 15.53
C PRO A 187 -3.63 -11.91 15.64
N PHE A 188 -2.90 -12.57 16.53
CA PHE A 188 -3.16 -13.95 16.94
C PHE A 188 -4.10 -13.93 18.15
N GLY A 189 -5.26 -14.59 18.08
CA GLY A 189 -6.23 -14.57 19.18
C GLY A 189 -5.84 -15.32 20.46
N ASN A 190 -4.68 -16.00 20.49
CA ASN A 190 -4.19 -16.70 21.68
C ASN A 190 -2.66 -16.67 21.72
N LYS A 191 -2.08 -16.52 22.93
CA LYS A 191 -0.65 -16.52 23.20
C LYS A 191 0.02 -17.79 22.66
N THR A 192 -0.60 -18.94 22.89
CA THR A 192 -0.05 -20.24 22.45
C THR A 192 0.04 -20.34 20.93
N LYS A 193 -0.94 -19.80 20.19
CA LYS A 193 -0.89 -19.74 18.72
C LYS A 193 0.22 -18.82 18.24
N ALA A 194 0.41 -17.68 18.88
CA ALA A 194 1.51 -16.76 18.60
C ALA A 194 2.87 -17.40 18.90
N GLU A 195 3.01 -18.10 20.03
CA GLU A 195 4.23 -18.83 20.40
C GLU A 195 4.57 -19.94 19.40
N VAL A 196 3.58 -20.71 18.94
CA VAL A 196 3.78 -21.74 17.91
C VAL A 196 4.29 -21.10 16.61
N PHE A 197 3.69 -19.98 16.19
CA PHE A 197 4.14 -19.23 15.01
C PHE A 197 5.55 -18.66 15.19
N PHE A 198 5.82 -18.03 16.34
CA PHE A 198 7.11 -17.49 16.72
C PHE A 198 8.20 -18.55 16.66
N ASN A 199 7.98 -19.70 17.31
CA ASN A 199 8.92 -20.81 17.32
C ASN A 199 9.15 -21.39 15.91
N ALA A 200 8.09 -21.50 15.09
CA ALA A 200 8.25 -21.94 13.70
C ALA A 200 9.09 -20.95 12.88
N TRP A 201 8.91 -19.64 13.09
CA TRP A 201 9.66 -18.62 12.38
C TRP A 201 11.11 -18.54 12.84
N VAL A 202 11.38 -18.57 14.15
CA VAL A 202 12.73 -18.56 14.71
C VAL A 202 13.51 -19.82 14.32
N ASN A 203 12.90 -21.00 14.41
CA ASN A 203 13.56 -22.28 14.15
C ASN A 203 13.58 -22.69 12.67
N SER A 204 12.95 -21.92 11.79
CA SER A 204 13.05 -22.18 10.35
C SER A 204 14.50 -22.14 9.87
N GLU A 205 14.78 -22.94 8.85
CA GLU A 205 16.12 -23.29 8.41
C GLU A 205 16.95 -22.05 8.07
N LYS A 206 18.13 -21.94 8.69
CA LYS A 206 19.01 -20.78 8.52
C LYS A 206 19.42 -20.57 7.07
N HIS A 207 19.60 -21.64 6.30
CA HIS A 207 19.99 -21.51 4.91
C HIS A 207 18.90 -20.81 4.08
N LEU A 208 17.62 -21.11 4.29
CA LEU A 208 16.50 -20.44 3.60
C LEU A 208 16.43 -18.94 3.91
N LYS A 209 16.74 -18.56 5.17
CA LYS A 209 16.84 -17.15 5.59
C LYS A 209 18.01 -16.42 4.95
N LEU A 210 19.09 -17.13 4.67
CA LEU A 210 20.36 -16.55 4.20
C LEU A 210 20.50 -16.59 2.67
N ILE A 211 19.67 -17.35 1.96
CA ILE A 211 19.53 -17.25 0.48
C ILE A 211 19.26 -15.80 0.09
N ASP A 212 18.45 -15.11 0.89
CA ASP A 212 18.15 -13.72 0.70
C ASP A 212 18.39 -12.90 1.97
N THR A 213 19.52 -12.20 1.99
CA THR A 213 19.91 -11.31 3.09
C THR A 213 18.90 -10.18 3.32
N ASP A 214 18.17 -9.73 2.29
CA ASP A 214 17.32 -8.54 2.36
C ASP A 214 15.86 -8.88 2.70
N LYS A 215 15.30 -9.94 2.11
CA LYS A 215 13.89 -10.34 2.32
C LYS A 215 13.67 -11.80 2.72
N GLY A 216 14.71 -12.57 3.01
CA GLY A 216 14.60 -14.00 3.34
C GLY A 216 13.77 -14.29 4.60
N TYR A 217 13.89 -13.46 5.64
CA TYR A 217 13.09 -13.62 6.87
C TYR A 217 11.60 -13.32 6.62
N GLU A 218 11.31 -12.27 5.86
CA GLU A 218 9.98 -11.86 5.45
C GLU A 218 9.32 -12.91 4.57
N ARG A 219 10.06 -13.49 3.62
CA ARG A 219 9.58 -14.59 2.79
C ARG A 219 9.07 -15.76 3.63
N ILE A 220 9.87 -16.21 4.61
CA ILE A 220 9.46 -17.32 5.48
C ILE A 220 8.27 -16.91 6.36
N GLY A 221 8.27 -15.70 6.91
CA GLY A 221 7.14 -15.18 7.69
C GLY A 221 5.84 -15.14 6.87
N ARG A 222 5.94 -14.73 5.61
CA ARG A 222 4.84 -14.71 4.64
C ARG A 222 4.33 -16.12 4.32
N GLU A 223 5.21 -17.09 4.06
CA GLU A 223 4.83 -18.50 3.87
C GLU A 223 4.13 -19.09 5.10
N LEU A 224 4.67 -18.82 6.30
CA LEU A 224 4.05 -19.22 7.58
C LEU A 224 2.69 -18.55 7.78
N SER A 225 2.54 -17.28 7.42
CA SER A 225 1.26 -16.56 7.55
C SER A 225 0.15 -17.23 6.72
N THR A 226 0.47 -17.69 5.50
CA THR A 226 -0.45 -18.46 4.66
C THR A 226 -0.85 -19.76 5.34
N LYS A 227 0.13 -20.51 5.84
CA LYS A 227 -0.07 -21.81 6.50
C LYS A 227 -0.95 -21.68 7.74
N HIS A 228 -0.71 -20.65 8.56
CA HIS A 228 -1.46 -20.40 9.79
C HIS A 228 -2.75 -19.59 9.58
N LYS A 229 -3.00 -19.11 8.35
CA LYS A 229 -4.14 -18.24 7.97
C LYS A 229 -4.24 -16.99 8.85
N VAL A 230 -3.11 -16.30 9.03
CA VAL A 230 -3.02 -15.08 9.83
C VAL A 230 -2.69 -13.90 8.92
N LYS A 231 -3.20 -12.71 9.27
CA LYS A 231 -2.86 -11.48 8.57
C LYS A 231 -1.36 -11.23 8.65
N TRP A 232 -0.82 -10.82 7.52
CA TRP A 232 0.59 -10.47 7.35
C TRP A 232 0.68 -9.00 6.93
N ALA A 233 1.80 -8.36 7.22
CA ALA A 233 2.15 -7.08 6.62
C ALA A 233 3.66 -6.92 6.66
N GLU A 234 4.23 -6.39 5.59
CA GLU A 234 5.67 -6.17 5.48
C GLU A 234 6.01 -4.86 4.78
N SER A 235 7.22 -4.38 5.02
CA SER A 235 7.70 -3.12 4.50
C SER A 235 8.35 -3.33 3.14
N TRP A 236 8.05 -2.47 2.18
CA TRP A 236 8.66 -2.49 0.84
C TRP A 236 9.35 -1.16 0.59
N CYS A 237 10.54 -1.17 -0.03
CA CYS A 237 11.33 0.06 -0.21
C CYS A 237 10.65 1.15 -1.06
N PHE A 238 9.65 0.77 -1.86
CA PHE A 238 8.85 1.67 -2.69
C PHE A 238 7.52 2.08 -2.05
N LEU A 239 7.20 1.57 -0.85
CA LEU A 239 5.98 1.89 -0.11
C LEU A 239 6.32 2.41 1.30
N ASN A 240 5.73 3.53 1.69
CA ASN A 240 5.91 4.11 3.02
C ASN A 240 5.04 3.45 4.11
N ARG A 241 4.50 2.26 3.87
CA ARG A 241 3.60 1.56 4.81
C ARG A 241 3.80 0.04 4.76
N LEU A 242 3.56 -0.61 5.90
CA LEU A 242 3.52 -2.07 6.02
C LEU A 242 2.24 -2.59 5.34
N ILE A 243 2.37 -3.47 4.36
CA ILE A 243 1.23 -4.03 3.60
C ILE A 243 1.49 -5.47 3.19
N ASP A 244 0.44 -6.27 3.03
CA ASP A 244 0.51 -7.56 2.35
C ASP A 244 0.19 -7.37 0.87
N LEU A 245 1.17 -7.61 0.00
CA LEU A 245 0.96 -7.50 -1.46
C LEU A 245 0.01 -8.56 -2.02
N ARG A 246 -0.32 -9.62 -1.25
CA ARG A 246 -1.28 -10.65 -1.67
C ARG A 246 -2.72 -10.23 -1.43
N ALA A 247 -2.93 -9.27 -0.53
CA ALA A 247 -4.24 -8.71 -0.25
C ALA A 247 -4.68 -7.77 -1.39
N PRO A 248 -5.99 -7.65 -1.68
CA PRO A 248 -6.47 -6.79 -2.76
C PRO A 248 -6.08 -5.31 -2.56
N GLU A 249 -6.00 -4.85 -1.31
CA GLU A 249 -5.55 -3.49 -0.98
C GLU A 249 -4.06 -3.29 -1.30
N GLY A 250 -3.24 -4.33 -1.13
CA GLY A 250 -1.81 -4.30 -1.47
C GLY A 250 -1.59 -4.32 -2.98
N LEU A 251 -2.36 -5.13 -3.71
CA LEU A 251 -2.31 -5.18 -5.18
C LEU A 251 -2.74 -3.85 -5.80
N ALA A 252 -3.77 -3.19 -5.27
CA ALA A 252 -4.22 -1.88 -5.73
C ALA A 252 -3.12 -0.83 -5.61
N LEU A 253 -2.45 -0.75 -4.46
CA LEU A 253 -1.31 0.16 -4.30
C LEU A 253 -0.17 -0.14 -5.27
N LEU A 254 0.17 -1.42 -5.43
CA LEU A 254 1.26 -1.81 -6.31
C LEU A 254 0.92 -1.45 -7.76
N ASN A 255 -0.33 -1.65 -8.17
CA ASN A 255 -0.83 -1.25 -9.49
C ASN A 255 -0.72 0.26 -9.70
N ASP A 256 -1.11 1.06 -8.72
CA ASP A 256 -1.03 2.52 -8.77
C ASP A 256 0.41 3.01 -8.82
N TYR A 257 1.29 2.39 -8.04
CA TYR A 257 2.72 2.66 -8.06
C TYR A 257 3.32 2.37 -9.44
N LEU A 258 3.09 1.18 -10.00
CA LEU A 258 3.57 0.78 -11.33
C LEU A 258 3.01 1.68 -12.45
N GLY A 259 1.74 2.08 -12.35
CA GLY A 259 1.14 3.06 -13.25
C GLY A 259 1.82 4.44 -13.16
N GLY A 260 2.22 4.85 -11.95
CA GLY A 260 3.03 6.04 -11.72
C GLY A 260 4.42 5.97 -12.36
N VAL A 261 5.13 4.85 -12.20
CA VAL A 261 6.46 4.62 -12.80
C VAL A 261 6.39 4.74 -14.32
N ARG A 262 5.40 4.08 -14.94
CA ARG A 262 5.21 4.11 -16.40
C ARG A 262 4.94 5.52 -16.95
N ARG A 263 4.18 6.33 -16.20
CA ARG A 263 3.95 7.74 -16.57
C ARG A 263 5.24 8.54 -16.51
N ARG A 264 6.08 8.34 -15.49
CA ARG A 264 7.37 9.05 -15.33
C ARG A 264 8.36 8.70 -16.44
N GLU A 265 8.45 7.43 -16.84
CA GLU A 265 9.27 7.00 -17.97
C GLU A 265 8.85 7.73 -19.26
N SER A 266 7.53 7.83 -19.50
CA SER A 266 6.98 8.47 -20.69
C SER A 266 7.25 9.99 -20.74
N THR A 267 7.45 10.64 -19.58
CA THR A 267 7.74 12.06 -19.47
C THR A 267 9.22 12.40 -19.31
N SER A 268 10.11 11.39 -19.27
CA SER A 268 11.54 11.63 -19.01
C SER A 268 12.24 12.25 -20.23
N PRO A 269 13.03 13.34 -20.07
CA PRO A 269 13.70 14.01 -21.18
C PRO A 269 14.70 13.10 -21.91
N ILE A 270 15.24 12.09 -21.22
CA ILE A 270 16.13 11.08 -21.80
C ILE A 270 15.42 10.27 -22.90
N HIS A 271 14.12 10.00 -22.76
CA HIS A 271 13.35 9.30 -23.79
C HIS A 271 13.06 10.21 -25.00
N ALA A 272 12.83 11.50 -24.75
CA ALA A 272 12.66 12.50 -25.82
C ALA A 272 13.97 12.74 -26.60
N ASP A 273 15.12 12.76 -25.92
CA ASP A 273 16.43 12.91 -26.55
C ASP A 273 16.88 11.63 -27.28
N GLN A 274 16.56 10.44 -26.79
CA GLN A 274 16.79 9.19 -27.52
C GLN A 274 15.90 9.06 -28.76
N LEU A 275 14.69 9.62 -28.74
CA LEU A 275 13.83 9.74 -29.92
C LEU A 275 14.38 10.78 -30.92
N ARG A 276 14.89 11.92 -30.43
CA ARG A 276 15.51 12.96 -31.27
C ARG A 276 16.80 12.49 -31.93
N LYS A 277 17.72 11.87 -31.19
CA LYS A 277 18.97 11.28 -31.74
C LYS A 277 18.74 10.12 -32.72
N LYS A 278 17.54 9.53 -32.75
CA LYS A 278 17.16 8.48 -33.71
C LYS A 278 16.46 9.01 -34.96
N LEU A 279 16.24 10.32 -35.04
CA LEU A 279 15.56 11.01 -36.15
C LEU A 279 16.48 12.01 -36.86
N ASP A 280 17.79 11.93 -36.64
CA ASP A 280 18.76 12.66 -37.46
C ASP A 280 18.83 11.97 -38.84
N PHE A 281 18.06 12.49 -39.79
CA PHE A 281 18.25 12.23 -41.20
C PHE A 281 19.45 13.07 -41.65
N ASP A 282 20.57 12.43 -41.91
CA ASP A 282 21.70 13.03 -42.62
C ASP A 282 21.25 13.32 -44.07
N ASP A 283 20.86 14.57 -44.34
CA ASP A 283 20.78 15.09 -45.71
C ASP A 283 21.94 16.08 -45.89
N GLU A 284 22.99 15.62 -46.60
CA GLU A 284 24.01 16.50 -47.17
C GLU A 284 23.44 17.29 -48.36
N ASP A 285 23.73 18.59 -48.34
CA ASP A 285 23.85 19.57 -49.43
C ASP A 285 22.67 19.83 -50.40
N ASP A 286 22.11 21.06 -50.29
CA ASP A 286 22.45 22.11 -51.26
C ASP A 286 22.02 23.50 -50.73
N SER A 287 22.96 24.44 -50.72
CA SER A 287 22.69 25.88 -50.54
C SER A 287 22.56 26.55 -51.93
N PRO A 288 21.82 27.67 -52.03
CA PRO A 288 22.55 28.93 -52.00
C PRO A 288 21.88 30.07 -51.21
N ASP A 289 22.76 30.95 -50.77
CA ASP A 289 22.59 32.18 -50.00
C ASP A 289 21.47 33.15 -50.46
N LEU A 290 20.83 33.82 -49.49
CA LEU A 290 21.05 35.27 -49.31
C LEU A 290 20.55 35.77 -47.94
N SER A 291 21.51 36.12 -47.08
CA SER A 291 21.55 37.32 -46.22
C SER A 291 20.28 38.20 -46.22
N THR A 292 19.63 38.36 -45.06
CA THR A 292 19.68 39.65 -44.32
C THR A 292 19.11 39.52 -42.91
N CYS A 293 19.84 40.11 -41.97
CA CYS A 293 19.45 40.42 -40.61
C CYS A 293 18.09 41.16 -40.56
N LEU A 294 17.35 41.02 -39.46
CA LEU A 294 17.18 42.08 -38.44
C LEU A 294 16.14 41.66 -37.38
N THR A 295 16.46 42.06 -36.16
CA THR A 295 15.69 42.05 -34.90
C THR A 295 14.25 42.57 -35.00
N PRO A 296 13.42 42.34 -33.96
CA PRO A 296 12.48 43.38 -33.53
C PRO A 296 12.79 43.81 -32.10
N ALA A 297 13.15 45.08 -31.96
CA ALA A 297 12.99 45.84 -30.72
C ALA A 297 11.55 46.36 -30.62
N GLU A 298 11.16 46.59 -29.38
CA GLU A 298 9.90 47.07 -28.84
C GLU A 298 9.44 48.41 -29.47
N ASP A 299 8.13 48.64 -29.61
CA ASP A 299 7.48 49.82 -29.02
C ASP A 299 5.93 49.83 -29.13
N GLU A 300 5.36 50.07 -27.95
CA GLU A 300 4.11 50.67 -27.46
C GLU A 300 2.95 51.17 -28.36
N ARG A 301 1.73 50.76 -27.92
CA ARG A 301 0.44 51.48 -27.66
C ARG A 301 -0.28 52.35 -28.71
N SER A 302 -1.58 52.07 -28.87
CA SER A 302 -2.76 52.97 -28.68
C SER A 302 -4.04 52.23 -29.13
N ASP A 303 -4.98 51.93 -28.23
CA ASP A 303 -6.22 52.67 -27.88
C ASP A 303 -7.44 52.36 -28.80
N ASP A 304 -8.26 51.43 -28.28
CA ASP A 304 -9.70 51.54 -27.93
C ASP A 304 -10.84 51.88 -28.92
N GLU A 305 -11.95 51.19 -28.61
CA GLU A 305 -13.40 51.33 -28.89
C GLU A 305 -14.03 51.01 -30.27
N GLY A 306 -15.13 50.24 -30.19
CA GLY A 306 -16.19 50.21 -31.20
C GLY A 306 -17.00 48.90 -31.29
N GLU A 307 -18.09 48.83 -30.53
CA GLU A 307 -19.20 47.83 -30.56
C GLU A 307 -19.84 47.71 -31.98
N GLU A 308 -20.57 46.67 -32.40
CA GLU A 308 -21.87 46.16 -31.94
C GLU A 308 -22.35 45.01 -32.90
N PHE A 309 -23.22 44.12 -32.37
CA PHE A 309 -24.32 43.37 -33.05
C PHE A 309 -24.00 42.24 -34.07
N GLU A 310 -24.74 41.11 -34.19
CA GLU A 310 -25.91 40.56 -33.50
C GLU A 310 -26.04 39.04 -33.79
N ASP A 311 -26.68 38.36 -32.86
CA ASP A 311 -27.34 37.05 -32.82
C ASP A 311 -27.89 36.43 -34.14
N ALA A 312 -27.71 35.11 -34.33
CA ALA A 312 -28.74 34.23 -34.90
C ALA A 312 -28.40 32.73 -34.74
N SER A 313 -29.41 32.01 -34.28
CA SER A 313 -29.48 30.59 -33.97
C SER A 313 -29.75 29.70 -35.20
N GLU A 314 -29.23 28.48 -35.10
CA GLU A 314 -29.68 27.17 -35.58
C GLU A 314 -30.42 26.95 -36.92
N THR A 315 -30.03 25.80 -37.51
CA THR A 315 -30.71 24.93 -38.50
C THR A 315 -30.44 25.18 -39.98
N MET A 316 -29.71 24.24 -40.62
CA MET A 316 -30.19 23.50 -41.80
C MET A 316 -29.21 22.37 -42.22
N ASP A 317 -29.78 21.17 -42.26
CA ASP A 317 -29.65 20.10 -43.24
C ASP A 317 -28.31 19.44 -43.61
N GLU A 318 -28.29 18.14 -43.32
CA GLU A 318 -27.49 17.12 -43.98
C GLU A 318 -27.70 17.15 -45.50
N ASN A 319 -26.62 17.30 -46.26
CA ASN A 319 -26.31 16.60 -47.53
C ASN A 319 -25.28 17.37 -48.37
N VAL A 320 -24.01 17.49 -47.94
CA VAL A 320 -22.90 17.85 -48.86
C VAL A 320 -21.54 17.23 -48.43
N LEU A 321 -21.52 15.97 -48.00
CA LEU A 321 -20.25 15.26 -47.71
C LEU A 321 -20.25 13.86 -48.32
N ASN A 322 -20.39 13.75 -49.64
CA ASN A 322 -20.23 12.45 -50.31
C ASN A 322 -19.42 12.43 -51.61
N ASP A 323 -18.86 13.55 -52.06
CA ASP A 323 -18.12 13.57 -53.34
C ASP A 323 -16.59 13.50 -53.23
N SER A 324 -16.01 13.44 -52.02
CA SER A 324 -14.54 13.36 -51.83
C SER A 324 -14.00 11.98 -51.43
N LEU A 325 -14.85 10.99 -51.15
CA LEU A 325 -14.42 9.63 -50.76
C LEU A 325 -14.44 8.62 -51.91
N ALA A 326 -15.23 8.87 -52.96
CA ALA A 326 -15.30 7.99 -54.14
C ALA A 326 -14.04 8.06 -55.03
N SER A 327 -13.29 9.17 -55.00
CA SER A 327 -12.08 9.35 -55.82
C SER A 327 -10.83 8.65 -55.27
N LEU A 328 -10.82 8.22 -54.00
CA LEU A 328 -9.67 7.55 -53.37
C LEU A 328 -9.68 6.04 -53.58
N THR A 329 -10.86 5.45 -53.71
CA THR A 329 -11.03 4.00 -53.92
C THR A 329 -10.61 3.58 -55.33
N ASP A 330 -10.88 4.40 -56.35
CA ASP A 330 -10.48 4.14 -57.74
C ASP A 330 -8.97 4.27 -57.98
N ARG A 331 -8.25 5.01 -57.13
CA ARG A 331 -6.79 5.19 -57.24
C ARG A 331 -5.97 4.07 -56.58
N LEU A 332 -6.57 3.27 -55.69
CA LEU A 332 -5.93 2.11 -55.06
C LEU A 332 -6.16 0.79 -55.82
N GLY A 333 -7.11 0.75 -56.76
CA GLY A 333 -7.43 -0.44 -57.57
C GLY A 333 -6.48 -0.74 -58.74
N ALA A 334 -5.49 0.12 -59.02
CA ALA A 334 -4.61 0.00 -60.20
C ALA A 334 -3.27 -0.73 -59.95
N LEU A 335 -2.99 -1.22 -58.74
CA LEU A 335 -1.78 -1.99 -58.44
C LEU A 335 -2.05 -3.50 -58.60
N SER A 336 -2.09 -3.94 -59.86
CA SER A 336 -2.24 -5.35 -60.21
C SER A 336 -0.93 -6.12 -59.99
N LEU A 337 -0.93 -7.06 -59.03
CA LEU A 337 0.12 -8.06 -58.82
C LEU A 337 0.12 -9.06 -59.99
N ARG A 338 1.02 -8.86 -60.95
CA ARG A 338 1.32 -9.84 -62.01
C ARG A 338 2.64 -10.53 -61.69
N SER A 339 2.58 -11.79 -61.29
CA SER A 339 3.74 -12.68 -61.13
C SER A 339 4.11 -13.34 -62.47
N PRO A 340 5.37 -13.22 -62.96
CA PRO A 340 5.85 -14.04 -64.08
C PRO A 340 6.58 -15.29 -63.58
N SER A 341 6.22 -16.41 -64.19
CA SER A 341 6.85 -17.73 -64.09
C SER A 341 8.28 -17.77 -64.65
N THR A 342 9.06 -18.73 -64.14
CA THR A 342 10.46 -19.06 -64.50
C THR A 342 10.68 -19.39 -65.99
N PRO A 343 11.91 -19.21 -66.48
CA PRO A 343 12.64 -20.38 -67.01
C PRO A 343 14.12 -20.43 -66.59
N ALA A 344 14.68 -21.64 -66.63
CA ALA A 344 16.08 -21.95 -66.32
C ALA A 344 17.01 -21.70 -67.51
N THR A 345 18.20 -21.10 -67.25
CA THR A 345 19.50 -21.41 -67.91
C THR A 345 20.67 -20.67 -67.23
N ASN A 346 21.63 -21.47 -66.76
CA ASN A 346 23.08 -21.34 -66.49
C ASN A 346 23.91 -20.03 -66.67
N ILE A 347 24.89 -19.89 -65.74
CA ILE A 347 26.16 -19.09 -65.73
C ILE A 347 25.93 -17.58 -65.47
N GLU A 348 26.46 -16.91 -64.44
CA GLU A 348 27.84 -16.84 -63.90
C GLU A 348 27.83 -16.22 -62.47
N GLU A 349 28.82 -16.53 -61.61
CA GLU A 349 28.97 -15.98 -60.25
C GLU A 349 29.05 -14.44 -60.23
N ARG A 350 28.10 -13.77 -59.56
CA ARG A 350 28.25 -12.37 -59.13
C ARG A 350 27.92 -12.26 -57.64
N LEU A 351 28.92 -11.90 -56.87
CA LEU A 351 28.86 -11.62 -55.42
C LEU A 351 27.71 -10.64 -55.11
N PRO A 352 26.92 -10.84 -54.04
CA PRO A 352 25.90 -9.87 -53.65
C PRO A 352 26.57 -8.60 -53.11
N PRO A 353 26.01 -7.41 -53.36
CA PRO A 353 26.47 -6.18 -52.72
C PRO A 353 26.35 -6.31 -51.20
N GLN A 354 27.43 -6.02 -50.49
CA GLN A 354 27.42 -5.72 -49.07
C GLN A 354 26.65 -4.42 -48.93
N ASP A 355 25.38 -4.49 -48.53
CA ASP A 355 24.62 -3.43 -47.85
C ASP A 355 23.21 -3.98 -47.59
N LEU A 356 23.15 -4.99 -46.70
CA LEU A 356 21.95 -5.28 -45.95
C LEU A 356 22.09 -4.54 -44.62
N GLU A 357 21.82 -3.24 -44.65
CA GLU A 357 21.47 -2.54 -43.42
C GLU A 357 20.17 -3.16 -42.90
N GLU A 358 20.33 -3.76 -41.74
CA GLU A 358 19.35 -4.49 -40.97
C GLU A 358 18.16 -3.57 -40.69
N PHE A 359 17.05 -3.75 -41.41
CA PHE A 359 15.76 -3.13 -41.10
C PHE A 359 15.36 -3.53 -39.67
N PHE A 360 15.66 -2.66 -38.70
CA PHE A 360 15.30 -2.86 -37.31
C PHE A 360 13.88 -2.34 -37.09
N THR A 361 12.89 -3.22 -37.08
CA THR A 361 11.57 -2.86 -36.54
C THR A 361 11.74 -2.54 -35.05
N PRO A 362 11.35 -1.35 -34.55
CA PRO A 362 11.33 -1.08 -33.12
C PRO A 362 10.55 -2.20 -32.43
N PRO A 363 11.03 -2.75 -31.30
CA PRO A 363 10.29 -3.78 -30.61
C PRO A 363 8.89 -3.23 -30.30
N ALA A 364 7.85 -3.87 -30.83
CA ALA A 364 6.44 -3.54 -30.54
C ALA A 364 6.06 -3.73 -29.06
N THR A 365 7.05 -4.07 -28.21
CA THR A 365 6.89 -4.30 -26.79
C THR A 365 7.33 -3.04 -26.06
N PRO A 366 6.43 -2.37 -25.30
CA PRO A 366 6.80 -1.18 -24.54
C PRO A 366 7.97 -1.50 -23.58
N PRO A 367 8.82 -0.50 -23.28
CA PRO A 367 10.02 -0.72 -22.52
C PRO A 367 9.71 -1.34 -21.15
N PRO A 368 10.63 -2.17 -20.63
CA PRO A 368 11.19 -1.98 -19.31
C PRO A 368 10.42 -1.67 -18.01
N VAL A 369 9.09 -1.66 -17.83
CA VAL A 369 8.55 -1.27 -16.49
C VAL A 369 8.99 -2.23 -15.37
N PHE A 370 10.01 -1.81 -14.63
CA PHE A 370 10.50 -2.39 -13.38
C PHE A 370 9.99 -1.51 -12.22
N LEU A 371 10.13 -1.97 -10.98
CA LEU A 371 9.73 -1.16 -9.82
C LEU A 371 10.56 0.10 -9.70
N LEU A 372 11.84 0.00 -10.05
CA LEU A 372 12.79 1.09 -10.07
C LEU A 372 13.28 1.29 -11.50
N GLU A 373 14.05 2.35 -11.72
CA GLU A 373 14.64 2.71 -13.02
C GLU A 373 15.44 1.56 -13.68
N TYR A 374 15.93 0.59 -12.90
CA TYR A 374 16.68 -0.57 -13.34
C TYR A 374 16.19 -1.83 -12.61
N PRO A 375 16.35 -3.04 -13.21
CA PRO A 375 15.99 -4.29 -12.54
C PRO A 375 16.82 -4.49 -11.28
N THR A 376 16.14 -4.73 -10.17
CA THR A 376 16.74 -4.95 -8.86
C THR A 376 16.27 -6.27 -8.27
N LYS A 377 16.97 -6.72 -7.22
CA LYS A 377 16.54 -7.88 -6.44
C LYS A 377 15.11 -7.73 -5.91
N VAL A 378 14.68 -6.50 -5.61
CA VAL A 378 13.33 -6.18 -5.15
C VAL A 378 12.25 -6.63 -6.15
N ASP A 379 12.51 -6.52 -7.46
CA ASP A 379 11.59 -6.98 -8.49
C ASP A 379 11.35 -8.51 -8.39
N ASN A 380 12.42 -9.27 -8.14
CA ASN A 380 12.33 -10.71 -7.92
C ASN A 380 11.64 -11.05 -6.59
N ASP A 381 11.85 -10.25 -5.54
CA ASP A 381 11.22 -10.46 -4.24
C ASP A 381 9.71 -10.18 -4.30
N VAL A 382 9.29 -9.14 -5.01
CA VAL A 382 7.87 -8.84 -5.28
C VAL A 382 7.25 -9.94 -6.14
N MET A 383 7.93 -10.39 -7.19
CA MET A 383 7.45 -11.51 -8.02
C MET A 383 7.23 -12.78 -7.18
N THR A 384 8.17 -13.07 -6.29
CA THR A 384 8.07 -14.20 -5.35
C THR A 384 6.93 -14.01 -4.35
N ALA A 385 6.67 -12.77 -3.92
CA ALA A 385 5.53 -12.49 -3.03
C ALA A 385 4.18 -12.71 -3.74
N LEU A 386 4.12 -12.42 -5.04
CA LEU A 386 2.92 -12.49 -5.86
C LEU A 386 2.66 -13.88 -6.46
N SER A 387 3.62 -14.82 -6.38
CA SER A 387 3.47 -16.15 -6.98
C SER A 387 2.28 -16.95 -6.46
N ASP A 388 1.89 -16.67 -5.21
CA ASP A 388 0.81 -17.37 -4.51
C ASP A 388 -0.56 -16.71 -4.72
N VAL A 389 -0.63 -15.57 -5.44
CA VAL A 389 -1.86 -14.81 -5.66
C VAL A 389 -2.69 -15.48 -6.77
N PRO A 390 -4.00 -15.73 -6.54
CA PRO A 390 -4.88 -16.26 -7.58
C PRO A 390 -4.91 -15.36 -8.83
N GLN A 391 -4.83 -15.98 -10.02
CA GLN A 391 -4.83 -15.25 -11.29
C GLN A 391 -6.07 -14.38 -11.48
N GLU A 392 -7.23 -14.81 -10.98
CA GLU A 392 -8.49 -14.05 -11.03
C GLU A 392 -8.36 -12.68 -10.35
N GLN A 393 -7.72 -12.63 -9.19
CA GLN A 393 -7.49 -11.40 -8.44
C GLN A 393 -6.46 -10.53 -9.16
N MET A 394 -5.42 -11.13 -9.72
CA MET A 394 -4.37 -10.43 -10.46
C MET A 394 -4.88 -9.81 -11.77
N ASN A 395 -5.86 -10.44 -12.43
CA ASN A 395 -6.45 -9.93 -13.68
C ASN A 395 -7.19 -8.60 -13.52
N GLN A 396 -7.63 -8.27 -12.30
CA GLN A 396 -8.26 -6.98 -12.00
C GLN A 396 -7.25 -5.82 -12.04
N PHE A 397 -5.95 -6.11 -11.92
CA PHE A 397 -4.87 -5.12 -11.84
C PHE A 397 -3.95 -5.19 -13.06
N SER A 398 -4.23 -4.35 -14.06
CA SER A 398 -3.56 -4.40 -15.36
C SER A 398 -2.04 -4.19 -15.29
N HIS A 399 -1.55 -3.26 -14.45
CA HIS A 399 -0.12 -2.98 -14.34
C HIS A 399 0.63 -4.10 -13.62
N VAL A 400 0.03 -4.68 -12.57
CA VAL A 400 0.60 -5.82 -11.84
C VAL A 400 0.68 -7.05 -12.75
N ARG A 401 -0.38 -7.31 -13.54
CA ARG A 401 -0.39 -8.40 -14.53
C ARG A 401 0.74 -8.25 -15.56
N LEU A 402 0.91 -7.06 -16.13
CA LEU A 402 1.98 -6.78 -17.10
C LEU A 402 3.37 -6.96 -16.49
N PHE A 403 3.57 -6.49 -15.26
CA PHE A 403 4.81 -6.68 -14.51
C PHE A 403 5.13 -8.16 -14.31
N MET A 404 4.17 -8.95 -13.85
CA MET A 404 4.33 -10.39 -13.63
C MET A 404 4.56 -11.17 -14.93
N GLU A 405 3.79 -10.89 -15.99
CA GLU A 405 3.95 -11.54 -17.29
C GLU A 405 5.38 -11.35 -17.83
N LYS A 406 5.91 -10.15 -17.67
CA LYS A 406 7.26 -9.80 -18.09
C LYS A 406 8.34 -10.51 -17.29
N LEU A 407 8.23 -10.50 -15.96
CA LEU A 407 9.21 -11.19 -15.11
C LEU A 407 9.20 -12.71 -15.32
N ASN A 408 8.04 -13.29 -15.65
CA ASN A 408 7.91 -14.70 -16.00
C ASN A 408 8.61 -15.06 -17.33
N ARG A 409 8.78 -14.11 -18.27
CA ARG A 409 9.56 -14.33 -19.49
C ARG A 409 11.07 -14.41 -19.23
N LEU A 410 11.54 -13.90 -18.08
CA LEU A 410 12.95 -13.91 -17.71
C LEU A 410 13.31 -15.19 -16.94
N THR A 411 14.43 -15.81 -17.33
CA THR A 411 14.92 -17.02 -16.65
C THR A 411 15.34 -16.72 -15.20
N ASN A 412 15.20 -17.71 -14.32
CA ASN A 412 15.64 -17.60 -12.92
C ASN A 412 17.12 -17.22 -12.80
N LYS A 413 17.96 -17.68 -13.74
CA LYS A 413 19.40 -17.36 -13.76
C LYS A 413 19.62 -15.85 -13.91
N VAL A 414 18.96 -15.22 -14.88
CA VAL A 414 19.06 -13.77 -15.10
C VAL A 414 18.56 -12.98 -13.88
N ARG A 415 17.42 -13.40 -13.30
CA ARG A 415 16.85 -12.72 -12.13
C ARG A 415 17.72 -12.84 -10.88
N SER A 416 18.40 -13.97 -10.70
CA SER A 416 19.32 -14.19 -9.57
C SER A 416 20.58 -13.32 -9.61
N GLU A 417 20.94 -12.80 -10.79
CA GLU A 417 22.12 -11.95 -10.98
C GLU A 417 21.84 -10.46 -10.70
N TRP A 418 20.58 -10.10 -10.42
CA TRP A 418 20.18 -8.71 -10.20
C TRP A 418 20.79 -8.12 -8.92
N PRO A 419 21.23 -6.85 -8.99
CA PRO A 419 21.88 -6.20 -7.87
C PRO A 419 20.90 -5.97 -6.71
N ALA A 420 21.41 -6.11 -5.49
CA ALA A 420 20.75 -5.59 -4.29
C ALA A 420 20.70 -4.05 -4.34
N LEU A 421 19.74 -3.46 -3.61
CA LEU A 421 19.44 -2.02 -3.64
C LEU A 421 20.68 -1.16 -3.34
N ASP A 422 21.49 -1.58 -2.36
CA ASP A 422 22.67 -0.84 -1.89
C ASP A 422 24.00 -1.35 -2.49
N SER A 423 23.93 -2.23 -3.50
CA SER A 423 25.14 -2.81 -4.05
C SER A 423 25.93 -1.82 -4.93
N PRO A 424 27.27 -1.77 -4.82
CA PRO A 424 28.11 -0.97 -5.73
C PRO A 424 27.94 -1.35 -7.21
N ARG A 425 27.47 -2.57 -7.48
CA ARG A 425 27.14 -3.06 -8.82
C ARG A 425 25.98 -2.29 -9.44
N ARG A 426 24.97 -1.90 -8.65
CA ARG A 426 23.87 -1.03 -9.08
C ARG A 426 24.39 0.34 -9.53
N ALA A 427 25.27 0.96 -8.73
CA ALA A 427 25.86 2.26 -9.07
C ALA A 427 26.63 2.23 -10.40
N LYS A 428 27.28 1.10 -10.72
CA LYS A 428 27.95 0.89 -12.01
C LYS A 428 26.97 0.67 -13.17
N ILE A 429 25.86 -0.02 -12.94
CA ILE A 429 24.81 -0.25 -13.95
C ILE A 429 24.11 1.08 -14.29
N SER A 430 23.73 1.86 -13.27
CA SER A 430 23.14 3.20 -13.48
C SER A 430 24.04 4.13 -14.29
N ARG A 431 25.38 4.09 -14.07
CA ARG A 431 26.33 4.88 -14.88
C ARG A 431 26.39 4.44 -16.35
N ARG A 432 26.35 3.13 -16.63
CA ARG A 432 26.40 2.58 -18.00
C ARG A 432 25.18 2.86 -18.89
N PHE A 433 24.07 3.31 -18.30
CA PHE A 433 22.87 3.71 -19.05
C PHE A 433 22.72 5.24 -19.14
N LEU A 434 23.56 5.99 -18.40
CA LEU A 434 23.64 7.45 -18.44
C LEU A 434 24.81 7.95 -19.32
N ASP A 435 25.80 7.10 -19.57
CA ASP A 435 26.82 7.26 -20.62
C ASP A 435 26.33 6.61 -21.92
#